data_AF-A0A1X7SWK1-F1
#
_entry.id   AF-A0A1X7SWK1-F1
#
_cell.length_a   1.000
_cell.length_b   1.000
_cell.length_c   1.000
_cell.angle_alpha   90.00
_cell.angle_beta   90.00
_cell.angle_gamma   90.00
#
_symmetry.space_group_name_H-M   'P 1'
#
loop_
_entity.id
_entity.type
_entity.pdbx_description
1 polymer ?
#
loop_
_entity_poly.entity_id
_entity_poly.type
_entity_poly.pdbx_seq_one_letter_code
_entity_poly.pdbx_strand_id
1 'polypeptide(L)'
;MDNEEVTYRLWRIRKTVMQMCHDRRYLVTQDELDQTLDQFKEQFGERPNDGHPSRNDLSILVAHNDDPTDQMFVFFPEDPKVGIKTIKQ
;
A
#
# COMPACT_ATOMS: atom_id res chain seq x y z
N MET A 1 15.67 -3.99 -13.73
CA MET A 1 15.70 -3.59 -12.31
C MET A 1 15.40 -4.84 -11.53
N ASP A 2 16.19 -5.16 -10.50
CA ASP A 2 16.03 -6.39 -9.74
C ASP A 2 14.64 -6.39 -9.07
N ASN A 3 13.81 -7.39 -9.34
CA ASN A 3 12.43 -7.47 -8.82
C ASN A 3 12.40 -7.42 -7.28
N GLU A 4 13.46 -7.88 -6.65
CA GLU A 4 13.64 -7.82 -5.19
C GLU A 4 13.84 -6.39 -4.68
N GLU A 5 14.58 -5.55 -5.42
CA GLU A 5 14.79 -4.14 -5.06
C GLU A 5 13.49 -3.35 -5.17
N VAL A 6 12.70 -3.60 -6.22
CA VAL A 6 11.37 -2.99 -6.40
C VAL A 6 10.44 -3.38 -5.25
N THR A 7 10.42 -4.67 -4.90
CA THR A 7 9.62 -5.19 -3.78
C THR A 7 10.01 -4.55 -2.45
N TYR A 8 11.31 -4.42 -2.17
CA TYR A 8 11.80 -3.77 -0.95
C TYR A 8 11.39 -2.30 -0.88
N ARG A 9 11.50 -1.56 -2.00
CA ARG A 9 11.08 -0.16 -2.07
C ARG A 9 9.58 -0.01 -1.81
N LEU A 10 8.75 -0.85 -2.41
CA LEU A 10 7.29 -0.83 -2.22
C LEU A 10 6.90 -1.16 -0.77
N TRP A 11 7.56 -2.14 -0.16
CA TRP A 11 7.37 -2.44 1.27
C TRP A 11 7.67 -1.22 2.16
N ARG A 12 8.80 -0.53 1.94
CA ARG A 12 9.13 0.67 2.72
C ARG A 12 8.14 1.80 2.53
N ILE A 13 7.68 2.02 1.29
CA ILE A 13 6.67 3.04 0.99
C ILE A 13 5.38 2.72 1.75
N ARG A 14 4.89 1.47 1.67
CA ARG A 14 3.67 1.05 2.38
C ARG A 14 3.81 1.21 3.89
N LYS A 15 4.94 0.82 4.47
CA LYS A 15 5.21 0.99 5.91
C LYS A 15 5.12 2.46 6.34
N THR A 16 5.70 3.35 5.54
CA THR A 16 5.65 4.81 5.79
C THR A 16 4.23 5.35 5.68
N VAL A 17 3.45 4.87 4.69
CA VAL A 17 2.05 5.27 4.53
C VAL A 17 1.18 4.76 5.70
N MET A 18 1.40 3.54 6.19
CA MET A 18 0.70 3.01 7.36
C MET A 18 1.00 3.83 8.63
N GLN A 19 2.27 4.20 8.85
CA GLN A 19 2.65 5.12 9.93
C GLN A 19 1.96 6.47 9.80
N MET A 20 1.92 7.04 8.59
CA MET A 20 1.22 8.29 8.30
C MET A 20 -0.30 8.19 8.57
N CYS A 21 -0.94 7.07 8.22
CA CYS A 21 -2.35 6.83 8.52
C CYS A 21 -2.58 6.77 10.05
N HIS A 22 -1.74 6.03 10.78
CA HIS A 22 -1.80 5.93 12.23
C HIS A 22 -1.61 7.29 12.91
N ASP A 23 -0.61 8.07 12.50
CA ASP A 23 -0.34 9.42 13.05
C ASP A 23 -1.48 10.40 12.81
N ARG A 24 -2.28 10.19 11.75
CA ARG A 24 -3.50 10.92 11.45
C ARG A 24 -4.76 10.37 12.13
N ARG A 25 -4.63 9.46 13.10
CA ARG A 25 -5.75 8.82 13.82
C ARG A 25 -6.65 7.96 12.96
N TYR A 26 -6.15 7.44 11.83
CA TYR A 26 -6.84 6.36 11.12
C TYR A 26 -6.60 5.02 11.83
N LEU A 27 -7.58 4.14 11.72
CA LEU A 27 -7.54 2.79 12.27
C LEU A 27 -6.50 1.96 11.50
N VAL A 28 -5.34 1.74 12.12
CA VAL A 28 -4.26 0.89 11.59
C VAL A 28 -3.84 -0.06 12.70
N THR A 29 -3.68 -1.35 12.37
CA THR A 29 -3.27 -2.36 13.36
C THR A 29 -1.76 -2.35 13.58
N GLN A 30 -1.32 -2.78 14.77
CA GLN A 30 0.11 -2.90 15.05
C GLN A 30 0.80 -3.92 14.13
N ASP A 31 0.11 -5.01 13.77
CA ASP A 31 0.60 -5.99 12.79
C ASP A 31 0.87 -5.37 11.41
N GLU A 32 0.06 -4.40 10.97
CA GLU A 32 0.30 -3.67 9.72
C GLU A 32 1.48 -2.69 9.82
N LEU A 33 1.69 -2.08 10.99
CA LEU A 33 2.82 -1.19 11.24
C LEU A 33 4.15 -1.94 11.34
N ASP A 34 4.14 -3.13 11.95
CA ASP A 34 5.31 -3.98 12.14
C ASP A 34 5.51 -5.03 11.05
N GLN A 35 4.74 -4.94 9.96
CA GLN A 35 4.82 -5.88 8.86
C GLN A 35 6.26 -6.01 8.32
N THR A 36 6.74 -7.24 8.31
CA THR A 36 8.07 -7.60 7.81
C THR A 36 8.10 -7.72 6.29
N LEU A 37 9.29 -7.67 5.71
CA LEU A 37 9.47 -7.85 4.26
C LEU A 37 9.00 -9.24 3.81
N ASP A 38 9.26 -10.29 4.60
CA ASP A 38 8.82 -11.65 4.29
C ASP A 38 7.29 -11.79 4.30
N GLN A 39 6.62 -11.24 5.30
CA GLN A 39 5.14 -11.17 5.32
C GLN A 39 4.59 -10.36 4.14
N PHE A 40 5.28 -9.29 3.75
CA PHE A 40 4.89 -8.51 2.58
C PHE A 40 5.07 -9.30 1.27
N LYS A 41 6.16 -10.07 1.15
CA LYS A 41 6.41 -10.96 0.01
C LYS A 41 5.40 -12.11 -0.04
N GLU A 42 5.01 -12.67 1.10
CA GLU A 42 3.96 -13.71 1.17
C GLU A 42 2.60 -13.13 0.77
N GLN A 43 2.26 -11.93 1.25
CA GLN A 43 0.96 -11.32 0.99
C GLN A 43 0.81 -10.72 -0.42
N PHE A 44 1.88 -10.15 -0.99
CA PHE A 44 1.83 -9.43 -2.27
C PHE A 44 2.80 -9.95 -3.33
N GLY A 45 3.82 -10.73 -2.96
CA GLY A 45 4.89 -11.20 -3.85
C GLY A 45 4.57 -12.49 -4.60
N GLU A 46 3.68 -13.34 -4.10
CA GLU A 46 3.33 -14.63 -4.73
C GLU A 46 2.27 -14.50 -5.84
N ARG A 47 2.40 -13.53 -6.75
CA ARG A 47 1.60 -13.56 -7.99
C ARG A 47 2.30 -14.39 -9.07
N PRO A 48 1.69 -15.50 -9.52
CA PRO A 48 2.34 -16.47 -10.42
C PRO A 48 2.65 -15.94 -11.82
N ASN A 49 2.18 -14.75 -12.20
CA ASN A 49 2.31 -14.22 -13.56
C ASN A 49 3.44 -13.17 -13.74
N ASP A 50 3.86 -12.46 -12.68
CA ASP A 50 4.79 -11.32 -12.81
C ASP A 50 5.97 -11.34 -11.82
N GLY A 51 5.95 -12.19 -10.79
CA GLY A 51 7.07 -12.31 -9.83
C GLY A 51 7.40 -11.02 -9.07
N HIS A 52 6.46 -10.06 -9.04
CA HIS A 52 6.54 -8.83 -8.25
C HIS A 52 5.14 -8.39 -7.81
N PRO A 53 5.02 -7.66 -6.68
CA PRO A 53 3.76 -7.07 -6.26
C PRO A 53 3.27 -6.01 -7.27
N SER A 54 1.98 -6.04 -7.63
CA SER A 54 1.35 -4.98 -8.42
C SER A 54 1.03 -3.80 -7.53
N ARG A 55 1.17 -2.58 -8.07
CA ARG A 55 0.88 -1.35 -7.32
C ARG A 55 -0.59 -1.22 -6.98
N ASN A 56 -1.48 -1.79 -7.79
CA ASN A 56 -2.92 -1.74 -7.56
C ASN A 56 -3.31 -2.44 -6.25
N ASP A 57 -2.63 -3.55 -5.92
CA ASP A 57 -2.88 -4.31 -4.69
C ASP A 57 -2.33 -3.65 -3.43
N LEU A 58 -1.46 -2.65 -3.58
CA LEU A 58 -0.95 -1.86 -2.47
C LEU A 58 -1.92 -0.76 -2.06
N SER A 59 -3.09 -0.67 -2.68
CA SER A 59 -4.12 0.30 -2.30
C SER A 59 -4.60 0.05 -0.88
N ILE A 60 -4.73 1.12 -0.10
CA ILE A 60 -5.07 1.10 1.31
C ILE A 60 -6.38 1.85 1.48
N LEU A 61 -7.33 1.24 2.16
CA LEU A 61 -8.56 1.89 2.62
C LEU A 61 -8.54 1.86 4.15
N VAL A 62 -8.50 3.03 4.78
CA VAL A 62 -8.51 3.16 6.24
C VAL A 62 -9.67 4.05 6.68
N ALA A 63 -10.34 3.67 7.77
CA ALA A 63 -11.40 4.47 8.39
C ALA A 63 -10.82 5.28 9.56
N HIS A 64 -11.34 6.49 9.79
CA HIS A 64 -10.92 7.32 10.91
C HIS A 64 -11.40 6.73 12.24
N ASN A 65 -10.59 6.86 13.30
CA ASN A 65 -10.89 6.26 14.60
C ASN A 65 -12.10 6.93 15.28
N ASP A 66 -12.27 8.23 15.10
CA ASP A 66 -13.35 9.00 15.75
C ASP A 66 -14.63 9.10 14.90
N ASP A 67 -14.54 8.93 13.57
CA ASP A 67 -15.67 9.00 12.66
C ASP A 67 -15.55 7.92 11.56
N PRO A 68 -16.31 6.82 11.63
CA PRO A 68 -16.22 5.74 10.64
C PRO A 68 -16.76 6.13 9.25
N THR A 69 -17.42 7.29 9.12
CA THR A 69 -17.82 7.83 7.81
C THR A 69 -16.68 8.55 7.10
N ASP A 70 -15.64 8.96 7.83
CA ASP A 70 -14.41 9.51 7.26
C ASP A 70 -13.46 8.37 6.90
N GLN A 71 -13.27 8.17 5.60
CA GLN A 71 -12.43 7.12 5.05
C GLN A 71 -11.38 7.73 4.13
N MET A 72 -10.14 7.27 4.26
CA MET A 72 -9.06 7.66 3.38
C MET A 72 -8.69 6.48 2.49
N PHE A 73 -8.77 6.70 1.18
CA PHE A 73 -8.32 5.77 0.16
C PHE A 73 -7.00 6.23 -0.44
N VAL A 74 -5.96 5.42 -0.27
CA VAL A 74 -4.64 5.64 -0.84
C VAL A 74 -4.42 4.60 -1.92
N PHE A 75 -4.24 5.01 -3.18
CA PHE A 75 -3.93 4.11 -4.28
C PHE A 75 -2.59 4.45 -4.91
N PHE A 76 -1.95 3.44 -5.51
CA PHE A 76 -0.66 3.59 -6.16
C PHE A 76 -0.81 3.35 -7.67
N PRO A 77 -0.79 4.39 -8.51
CA PRO A 77 -0.93 4.23 -9.94
C PRO A 77 0.26 3.47 -10.55
N GLU A 78 -0.04 2.57 -11.49
CA GLU A 78 0.97 1.85 -12.28
C GLU A 78 1.66 2.77 -13.28
N ASP A 79 0.90 3.68 -13.91
CA ASP A 79 1.43 4.64 -14.85
C ASP A 79 2.38 5.65 -14.17
N PRO A 80 3.58 5.88 -14.74
CA PRO A 80 4.49 6.92 -14.24
C PRO A 80 3.92 8.33 -14.43
N LYS A 81 2.96 8.50 -15.34
CA LYS A 81 2.21 9.75 -15.54
C LYS A 81 0.74 9.51 -15.25
N VAL A 82 0.25 10.09 -14.17
CA VAL A 82 -1.16 10.02 -13.80
C VAL A 82 -1.97 10.94 -14.72
N GLY A 83 -2.84 10.35 -15.53
CA GLY A 83 -3.78 11.08 -16.38
C GLY A 83 -5.11 11.32 -15.67
N ILE A 84 -5.92 12.26 -16.19
CA ILE A 84 -7.28 12.55 -15.67
C ILE A 84 -8.16 11.29 -15.69
N LYS A 85 -7.93 10.37 -16.65
CA LYS A 85 -8.66 9.10 -16.75
C LYS A 85 -8.47 8.21 -15.52
N THR A 86 -7.26 8.17 -14.98
CA THR A 86 -6.92 7.37 -13.78
C THR A 86 -7.51 7.94 -12.50
N ILE A 87 -7.76 9.26 -12.44
CA ILE A 87 -8.31 9.94 -11.25
C ILE A 87 -9.85 9.86 -11.20
N LYS A 88 -10.51 9.78 -12.37
CA LYS A 88 -11.97 9.74 -12.48
C LYS A 88 -12.58 8.33 -12.34
N GLN A 89 -11.75 7.33 -12.08
CA GLN A 89 -12.15 5.92 -12.07
C GLN A 89 -12.78 5.50 -10.74
#